data_AF-A0A3C0M7T3-F1
#
_entry.id   AF-A0A3C0M7T3-F1
#
_cell.length_a   1.000
_cell.length_b   1.000
_cell.length_c   1.000
_cell.angle_alpha   90.00
_cell.angle_beta   90.00
_cell.angle_gamma   90.00
#
_symmetry.space_group_name_H-M   'P 1'
#
loop_
_entity.id
_entity.type
_entity.pdbx_description
1 polymer ?
#
loop_
_entity_poly.entity_id
_entity_poly.type
_entity_poly.pdbx_seq_one_letter_code
_entity_poly.pdbx_strand_id
1 'polypeptide(L)'
;MRQLVLCGLVAALISSSAALATDTVPTTPPAPPAPAAPPAPAAPPTPPAPPAPPAAPTTEETGKASKDEEVVCRVEDETGSRVRKRKICLTRAQWRSVQEGSQDAASDIQRKSGTMSPPGS
;
A
#
# COMPACT_ATOMS: atom_id res chain seq x y z
N MET A 1 -4.65 -37.52 -1.56
CA MET A 1 -5.19 -37.68 -2.94
C MET A 1 -6.66 -37.21 -3.05
N ARG A 2 -7.02 -36.06 -2.47
CA ARG A 2 -8.38 -35.48 -2.57
C ARG A 2 -8.38 -34.04 -3.09
N GLN A 3 -7.20 -33.43 -3.24
CA GLN A 3 -7.03 -32.03 -3.69
C GLN A 3 -7.02 -31.87 -5.22
N LEU A 4 -6.81 -32.95 -5.98
CA LEU A 4 -6.59 -32.88 -7.43
C LEU A 4 -7.88 -32.80 -8.26
N VAL A 5 -9.06 -32.96 -7.66
CA VAL A 5 -10.35 -32.96 -8.40
C VAL A 5 -11.00 -31.56 -8.40
N LEU A 6 -10.63 -30.66 -7.49
CA LEU A 6 -11.29 -29.36 -7.37
C LEU A 6 -10.81 -28.30 -8.38
N CYS A 7 -9.61 -28.44 -8.96
CA CYS A 7 -9.10 -27.49 -9.95
C CYS A 7 -9.71 -27.66 -11.35
N GLY A 8 -10.41 -28.77 -11.64
CA GLY A 8 -10.90 -29.08 -12.98
C GLY A 8 -12.24 -28.42 -13.37
N LEU A 9 -13.02 -27.91 -12.42
CA LEU A 9 -14.43 -27.55 -12.67
C LEU A 9 -14.68 -26.05 -12.92
N VAL A 10 -13.65 -25.20 -12.80
CA VAL A 10 -13.78 -23.74 -13.05
C VAL A 10 -13.50 -23.37 -14.52
N ALA A 11 -13.14 -24.33 -15.37
CA ALA A 11 -12.70 -24.07 -16.75
C ALA A 11 -13.83 -24.00 -17.81
N ALA A 12 -15.12 -24.14 -17.44
CA ALA A 12 -16.20 -24.37 -18.42
C ALA A 12 -17.35 -23.33 -18.43
N LEU A 13 -17.18 -22.13 -17.87
CA LEU A 13 -18.23 -21.09 -17.87
C LEU A 13 -17.73 -19.71 -18.33
N ILE A 14 -16.82 -19.67 -19.31
CA ILE A 14 -16.49 -18.41 -20.00
C ILE A 14 -17.43 -18.28 -21.20
N SER A 15 -18.61 -17.75 -20.88
CA SER A 15 -19.73 -17.48 -21.77
C SER A 15 -19.33 -16.60 -22.95
N SER A 16 -19.73 -17.03 -24.14
CA SER A 16 -19.66 -16.30 -25.40
C SER A 16 -20.41 -14.97 -25.34
N SER A 17 -19.71 -13.88 -25.64
CA SER A 17 -20.31 -12.61 -26.06
C SER A 17 -19.75 -12.22 -27.42
N ALA A 18 -20.45 -12.59 -28.48
CA ALA A 18 -20.23 -12.06 -29.82
C ALA A 18 -20.80 -10.64 -29.86
N ALA A 19 -19.93 -9.63 -29.83
CA ALA A 19 -20.30 -8.25 -30.10
C ALA A 19 -20.30 -8.04 -31.63
N LEU A 20 -21.48 -7.75 -32.18
CA LEU A 20 -21.67 -7.30 -33.55
C LEU A 20 -21.03 -5.92 -33.69
N ALA A 21 -20.00 -5.80 -34.54
CA ALA A 21 -19.41 -4.53 -34.91
C ALA A 21 -20.29 -3.83 -35.95
N THR A 22 -20.95 -2.73 -35.56
CA THR A 22 -21.53 -1.76 -36.49
C THR A 22 -20.45 -0.77 -36.91
N ASP A 23 -20.13 -0.76 -38.21
CA ASP A 23 -19.21 0.16 -38.85
C ASP A 23 -19.93 1.50 -39.09
N THR A 24 -19.64 2.50 -38.25
CA THR A 24 -20.02 3.89 -38.49
C THR A 24 -18.76 4.69 -38.77
N VAL A 25 -18.59 5.09 -40.03
CA VAL A 25 -17.50 5.98 -40.47
C VAL A 25 -17.74 7.39 -39.90
N PRO A 26 -16.86 7.91 -39.01
CA PRO A 26 -16.98 9.28 -38.53
C PRO A 26 -16.38 10.26 -39.57
N THR A 27 -17.22 11.01 -40.26
CA THR A 27 -16.80 12.19 -41.04
C THR A 27 -16.35 13.28 -40.07
N THR A 28 -15.03 13.43 -39.93
CA THR A 28 -14.41 14.41 -39.04
C THR A 28 -14.29 15.76 -39.78
N PRO A 29 -14.89 16.86 -39.27
CA PRO A 29 -14.73 18.18 -39.85
C PRO A 29 -13.28 18.68 -39.73
N PRO A 30 -12.82 19.56 -40.64
CA PRO A 30 -11.47 20.10 -40.58
C PRO A 30 -11.25 20.90 -39.29
N ALA A 31 -10.17 20.57 -38.58
CA ALA A 31 -9.81 21.18 -37.31
C ALA A 31 -9.52 22.68 -37.46
N PRO A 32 -9.99 23.55 -36.54
CA PRO A 32 -9.61 24.96 -36.52
C PRO A 32 -8.10 25.12 -36.29
N PRO A 33 -7.48 26.23 -36.76
CA PRO A 33 -6.07 26.48 -36.53
C PRO A 33 -5.78 26.53 -35.02
N ALA A 34 -4.76 25.78 -34.61
CA ALA A 34 -4.36 25.67 -33.22
C ALA A 34 -3.94 27.05 -32.67
N PRO A 35 -4.43 27.47 -31.49
CA PRO A 35 -3.99 28.71 -30.85
C PRO A 35 -2.48 28.66 -30.58
N ALA A 36 -1.82 29.81 -30.67
CA ALA A 36 -0.39 29.95 -30.40
C ALA A 36 -0.08 29.43 -28.98
N ALA A 37 0.93 28.56 -28.89
CA ALA A 37 1.33 27.96 -27.63
C ALA A 37 1.76 29.05 -26.62
N PRO A 38 1.27 29.01 -25.36
CA PRO A 38 1.71 29.95 -24.34
C PRO A 38 3.21 29.76 -24.05
N PRO A 39 3.91 30.83 -23.61
CA PRO A 39 5.31 30.74 -23.25
C PRO A 39 5.52 29.67 -22.17
N ALA A 40 6.58 28.88 -22.33
CA ALA A 40 6.92 27.81 -21.38
C ALA A 40 7.08 28.39 -19.97
N PRO A 41 6.45 27.79 -18.94
CA PRO A 41 6.59 28.24 -17.57
C PRO A 41 8.06 28.14 -17.13
N ALA A 42 8.52 29.16 -16.41
CA ALA A 42 9.86 29.18 -15.84
C ALA A 42 10.09 27.93 -14.97
N ALA A 43 11.28 27.32 -15.11
CA ALA A 43 11.63 26.12 -14.35
C ALA A 43 11.52 26.40 -12.84
N PRO A 44 10.90 25.49 -12.06
CA PRO A 44 10.82 25.65 -10.62
C PRO A 44 12.23 25.62 -10.01
N PRO A 45 12.47 26.38 -8.92
CA PRO A 45 13.74 26.35 -8.23
C PRO A 45 14.02 24.93 -7.72
N THR A 46 15.29 24.52 -7.82
CA THR A 46 15.77 23.23 -7.34
C THR A 46 15.48 23.12 -5.83
N PRO A 47 14.80 22.06 -5.36
CA PRO A 47 14.54 21.91 -3.93
C PRO A 47 15.86 21.77 -3.16
N PRO A 48 15.94 22.33 -1.93
CA PRO A 48 17.12 22.18 -1.09
C PRO A 48 17.41 20.71 -0.80
N ALA A 49 18.69 20.36 -0.77
CA ALA A 49 19.14 19.01 -0.47
C ALA A 49 18.57 18.55 0.89
N PRO A 50 18.09 17.29 0.99
CA PRO A 50 17.56 16.79 2.25
C PRO A 50 18.64 16.84 3.35
N PRO A 51 18.27 17.17 4.59
CA PRO A 51 19.21 17.16 5.70
C PRO A 51 19.82 15.77 5.87
N ALA A 52 21.12 15.73 6.15
CA ALA A 52 21.82 14.49 6.43
C ALA A 52 21.11 13.73 7.58
N PRO A 53 20.95 12.39 7.47
CA PRO A 53 20.30 11.63 8.53
C PRO A 53 21.05 11.83 9.85
N PRO A 54 20.34 11.91 10.99
CA PRO A 54 20.98 11.97 12.29
C PRO A 54 21.93 10.78 12.44
N ALA A 55 23.15 11.04 12.89
CA ALA A 55 24.08 10.00 13.30
C ALA A 55 23.35 9.08 14.29
N ALA A 56 23.33 7.78 14.00
CA ALA A 56 22.71 6.79 14.86
C ALA A 56 23.30 6.90 16.27
N PRO A 57 22.48 6.84 17.34
CA PRO A 57 23.02 6.76 18.68
C PRO A 57 23.79 5.43 18.81
N THR A 58 25.10 5.54 19.00
CA THR A 58 25.93 4.45 19.50
C THR A 58 25.58 4.26 20.97
N THR A 59 24.58 3.42 21.25
CA THR A 59 24.32 2.95 22.60
C THR A 59 25.24 1.76 22.87
N GLU A 60 26.46 2.07 23.29
CA GLU A 60 27.23 1.16 24.13
C GLU A 60 26.62 1.20 25.54
N GLU A 61 25.93 0.13 25.95
CA GLU A 61 25.80 -0.15 27.37
C GLU A 61 25.97 -1.65 27.61
N THR A 62 27.17 -1.99 28.04
CA THR A 62 27.53 -3.30 28.59
C THR A 62 26.98 -3.36 30.00
N GLY A 63 25.82 -3.98 30.14
CA GLY A 63 25.23 -4.40 31.40
C GLY A 63 24.14 -5.41 31.04
N LYS A 64 23.96 -6.46 31.84
CA LYS A 64 22.99 -7.54 31.54
C LYS A 64 21.56 -6.99 31.50
N ALA A 65 21.18 -6.37 30.40
CA ALA A 65 19.84 -5.91 30.11
C ALA A 65 18.97 -7.16 30.07
N SER A 66 17.91 -7.15 30.85
CA SER A 66 16.91 -8.22 30.79
C SER A 66 16.39 -8.32 29.35
N LYS A 67 16.00 -9.50 28.86
CA LYS A 67 15.60 -9.70 27.44
C LYS A 67 14.54 -8.72 26.94
N ASP A 68 13.82 -8.09 27.86
CA ASP A 68 12.79 -7.06 27.68
C ASP A 68 13.35 -5.68 27.30
N GLU A 69 14.57 -5.34 27.73
CA GLU A 69 15.24 -4.05 27.53
C GLU A 69 16.05 -4.00 26.23
N GLU A 70 16.18 -5.13 25.52
CA GLU A 70 16.85 -5.21 24.22
C GLU A 70 16.13 -4.33 23.18
N VAL A 71 16.85 -3.36 22.62
CA VAL A 71 16.35 -2.49 21.55
C VAL A 71 16.42 -3.21 20.21
N VAL A 72 15.26 -3.34 19.55
CA VAL A 72 15.11 -3.97 18.24
C VAL A 72 14.65 -2.91 17.23
N CYS A 73 15.40 -2.75 16.15
CA CYS A 73 15.04 -1.86 15.05
C CYS A 73 14.39 -2.63 13.89
N ARG A 74 13.24 -2.15 13.44
CA ARG A 74 12.53 -2.66 12.24
C ARG A 74 12.37 -1.56 11.21
N VAL A 75 12.30 -1.94 9.94
CA VAL A 75 12.01 -1.01 8.84
C VAL A 75 10.57 -1.27 8.42
N GLU A 76 9.70 -0.29 8.66
CA GLU A 76 8.30 -0.35 8.29
C GLU A 76 8.08 0.49 7.03
N ASP A 77 7.24 -0.04 6.14
CA ASP A 77 6.78 0.64 4.95
C ASP A 77 5.54 1.47 5.31
N GLU A 78 5.63 2.80 5.17
CA GLU A 78 4.49 3.69 5.40
C GLU A 78 3.48 3.52 4.23
N THR A 79 2.28 3.01 4.52
CA THR A 79 1.27 2.72 3.51
C THR A 79 0.83 3.98 2.74
N GLY A 80 1.28 4.14 1.49
CA GLY A 80 0.88 5.25 0.58
C GLY A 80 1.71 5.35 -0.71
N SER A 81 1.15 5.92 -1.78
CA SER A 81 1.64 5.85 -3.19
C SER A 81 3.07 6.38 -3.51
N ARG A 82 3.85 6.81 -2.51
CA ARG A 82 5.28 7.22 -2.64
C ARG A 82 6.17 6.56 -1.58
N VAL A 83 5.80 5.36 -1.11
CA VAL A 83 6.27 4.65 0.09
C VAL A 83 7.74 4.97 0.44
N ARG A 84 7.89 5.81 1.45
CA ARG A 84 9.18 6.06 2.12
C ARG A 84 9.34 4.99 3.19
N LYS A 85 10.54 4.45 3.33
CA LYS A 85 10.89 3.51 4.40
C LYS A 85 11.25 4.27 5.66
N ARG A 86 10.64 3.89 6.79
CA ARG A 86 10.99 4.42 8.11
C ARG A 86 11.61 3.31 8.95
N LYS A 87 12.72 3.62 9.62
CA LYS A 87 13.31 2.74 10.64
C LYS A 87 12.76 3.12 12.02
N ILE A 88 12.17 2.17 12.72
CA ILE A 88 11.62 2.32 14.07
C ILE A 88 12.44 1.43 15.01
N CYS A 89 13.04 2.02 16.04
CA CYS A 89 13.81 1.31 17.06
C CYS A 89 13.09 1.44 18.40
N LEU A 90 12.70 0.30 18.98
CA LEU A 90 11.96 0.21 20.24
C LEU A 90 12.48 -0.98 21.04
N THR A 91 12.24 -1.00 22.35
CA THR A 91 12.58 -2.16 23.19
C THR A 91 11.68 -3.35 22.89
N ARG A 92 12.12 -4.56 23.22
CA ARG A 92 11.31 -5.78 23.05
C ARG A 92 9.99 -5.71 23.84
N ALA A 93 10.00 -5.08 25.02
CA ALA A 93 8.77 -4.82 25.78
C ALA A 93 7.80 -3.89 25.03
N GLN A 94 8.30 -2.80 24.45
CA GLN A 94 7.48 -1.86 23.67
C GLN A 94 6.90 -2.49 22.40
N TRP A 95 7.68 -3.32 21.69
CA TRP A 95 7.18 -4.07 20.53
C TRP A 95 6.04 -5.00 20.88
N ARG A 96 6.02 -5.55 22.10
CA ARG A 96 4.94 -6.40 22.59
C ARG A 96 3.63 -5.61 22.69
N SER A 97 3.67 -4.41 23.27
CA SER A 97 2.51 -3.52 23.36
C SER A 97 1.99 -3.07 21.99
N VAL A 98 2.89 -2.78 21.03
CA VAL A 98 2.50 -2.44 19.65
C VAL A 98 1.79 -3.61 18.97
N GLN A 99 2.31 -4.83 19.14
CA GLN A 99 1.72 -6.03 18.54
C GLN A 99 0.37 -6.40 19.16
N GLU A 100 0.24 -6.25 20.47
CA GLU A 100 -1.02 -6.48 21.18
C GLU A 100 -2.09 -5.50 20.69
N GLY A 101 -1.79 -4.19 20.67
CA GLY A 101 -2.74 -3.18 20.17
C GLY A 101 -3.12 -3.39 18.69
N SER A 102 -2.19 -3.87 17.86
CA SER A 102 -2.47 -4.21 16.45
C SER A 102 -3.38 -5.42 16.32
N GLN A 103 -3.17 -6.46 17.14
CA GLN A 103 -4.02 -7.65 17.17
C GLN A 103 -5.41 -7.35 17.73
N ASP A 104 -5.51 -6.52 18.76
CA ASP A 104 -6.77 -6.08 19.33
C ASP A 104 -7.58 -5.30 18.31
N ALA A 105 -6.96 -4.31 17.65
CA ALA A 105 -7.61 -3.54 16.60
C ALA A 105 -8.12 -4.45 15.45
N ALA A 106 -7.30 -5.40 15.01
CA ALA A 106 -7.70 -6.36 13.99
C ALA A 106 -8.86 -7.25 14.44
N SER A 107 -8.81 -7.76 15.68
CA SER A 107 -9.86 -8.58 16.28
C SER A 107 -11.16 -7.81 16.45
N ASP A 108 -11.09 -6.53 16.83
CA ASP A 108 -12.24 -5.65 16.99
C ASP A 108 -12.95 -5.40 15.66
N ILE A 109 -12.19 -5.14 14.60
CA ILE A 109 -12.71 -5.01 13.23
C ILE A 109 -13.39 -6.30 12.79
N GLN A 110 -12.79 -7.46 13.06
CA GLN A 110 -13.39 -8.76 12.71
C GLN A 110 -14.71 -8.98 13.45
N ARG A 111 -14.75 -8.73 14.76
CA ARG A 111 -15.98 -8.84 15.57
C ARG A 111 -17.07 -7.90 15.06
N LYS A 112 -16.74 -6.64 14.80
CA LYS A 112 -17.68 -5.63 14.27
C LYS A 112 -18.16 -5.97 12.86
N SER A 113 -17.27 -6.46 12.00
CA SER A 113 -17.64 -6.90 10.64
C SER A 113 -18.57 -8.12 10.65
N GLY A 114 -18.44 -9.02 11.62
CA GLY A 114 -19.36 -10.16 11.80
C GLY A 114 -20.74 -9.76 12.32
N THR A 115 -20.85 -8.60 12.99
CA THR A 115 -22.15 -8.03 13.42
C THR A 115 -22.84 -7.20 12.34
N MET A 116 -22.11 -6.83 11.28
CA MET A 116 -22.67 -6.20 10.10
C MET A 116 -23.19 -7.31 9.17
N SER A 117 -24.28 -7.98 9.57
CA SER A 117 -25.04 -8.84 8.65
C SER A 117 -25.32 -8.06 7.37
N PRO A 118 -25.15 -8.66 6.18
CA PRO A 118 -25.41 -7.97 4.92
C PRO A 118 -26.84 -7.43 4.94
N PRO A 119 -27.08 -6.17 4.54
CA PRO A 119 -28.42 -5.65 4.42
C PRO A 119 -29.15 -6.40 3.30
N GLY A 120 -30.04 -7.34 3.65
CA GLY A 120 -30.88 -8.04 2.68
C GLY A 120 -31.21 -9.51 3.00
N SER A 121 -31.71 -9.80 4.20
CA SER A 121 -32.51 -11.02 4.46
C SER A 121 -33.99 -10.66 4.57
#